data_AF-A0A6A2Y1I4-F1
#
_entry.id   AF-A0A6A2Y1I4-F1
#
_cell.length_a   1.000
_cell.length_b   1.000
_cell.length_c   1.000
_cell.angle_alpha   90.00
_cell.angle_beta   90.00
_cell.angle_gamma   90.00
#
_symmetry.space_group_name_H-M   'P 1'
#
loop_
_entity.id
_entity.type
_entity.pdbx_description
1 polymer ?
#
loop_
_entity_poly.entity_id
_entity_poly.type
_entity_poly.pdbx_seq_one_letter_code
_entity_poly.pdbx_strand_id
1 'polypeptide(L)' 'MPLTKSVELSFIRTLPPELNIPGDECFEVSDVVDAFHLDGWWTGSISQVIENLKRYIVSFPDPPEKIEFSSSNLRPH' A
#
# COMPACT_ATOMS: atom_id res chain seq x y z
N MET A 1 -14.58 -14.89 -16.92
CA MET A 1 -13.30 -15.12 -17.61
C MET A 1 -12.28 -14.14 -17.03
N PRO A 2 -11.08 -14.58 -16.63
CA PRO A 2 -10.03 -13.68 -16.16
C PRO A 2 -9.53 -12.77 -17.30
N LEU A 3 -9.05 -11.57 -16.96
CA LEU A 3 -8.45 -10.64 -17.92
C LEU A 3 -7.11 -11.19 -18.43
N THR A 4 -6.88 -11.14 -19.74
CA THR A 4 -5.61 -11.52 -20.38
C THR A 4 -5.05 -10.34 -21.17
N LYS A 5 -3.75 -10.05 -21.02
CA LYS A 5 -3.08 -8.92 -21.70
C LYS A 5 -1.64 -9.28 -22.07
N SER A 6 -1.17 -8.81 -23.22
CA SER A 6 0.26 -8.84 -23.58
C SER A 6 0.97 -7.64 -22.96
N VAL A 7 2.11 -7.87 -22.29
CA VAL A 7 2.89 -6.84 -21.59
C VAL A 7 4.39 -7.06 -21.81
N GLU A 8 5.18 -5.99 -21.75
CA GLU A 8 6.64 -6.07 -21.76
C GLU A 8 7.17 -6.66 -20.44
N LEU A 9 8.29 -7.38 -20.49
CA LEU A 9 8.91 -7.99 -19.30
C LEU A 9 9.24 -6.97 -18.20
N SER A 10 9.53 -5.72 -18.57
CA SER A 10 9.82 -4.64 -17.62
C SER A 10 8.63 -4.25 -16.74
N PHE A 11 7.40 -4.64 -17.09
CA PHE A 11 6.21 -4.41 -16.28
C PHE A 11 5.87 -5.60 -15.36
N ILE A 12 6.67 -6.66 -15.38
CA ILE A 12 6.50 -7.84 -14.52
C ILE A 12 7.61 -7.82 -13.48
N ARG A 13 7.24 -8.03 -12.22
CA ARG A 13 8.18 -8.21 -11.11
C ARG A 13 7.85 -9.48 -10.35
N THR A 14 8.85 -10.03 -9.66
CA THR A 14 8.61 -11.09 -8.67
C THR A 14 7.75 -10.57 -7.53
N LEU A 15 7.13 -11.49 -6.78
CA LEU A 15 6.45 -11.15 -5.54
C LEU A 15 7.44 -10.41 -4.61
N PRO A 16 7.03 -9.33 -3.91
CA PRO A 16 7.84 -8.76 -2.85
C PRO A 16 8.29 -9.85 -1.87
N PRO A 17 9.48 -9.72 -1.27
CA PRO A 17 9.92 -10.65 -0.24
C PRO A 17 8.87 -10.72 0.88
N GLU A 18 8.70 -11.91 1.47
CA GLU A 18 7.87 -12.05 2.66
C GLU A 18 8.43 -11.14 3.75
N LEU A 19 7.65 -10.12 4.09
CA LEU A 19 8.02 -9.24 5.17
C LEU A 19 7.74 -10.02 6.46
N ASN A 20 8.80 -10.36 7.19
CA ASN A 20 8.71 -10.80 8.57
C ASN A 20 8.40 -9.58 9.46
N ILE A 21 7.29 -8.90 9.17
CA ILE A 21 6.83 -7.77 9.97
C ILE A 21 6.37 -8.37 11.30
N PRO A 22 6.99 -8.06 12.44
CA PRO A 22 6.32 -8.28 13.71
C PRO A 22 4.94 -7.62 13.60
N GLY A 23 3.85 -8.26 14.06
CA GLY A 23 2.46 -7.80 13.85
C GLY A 23 2.07 -6.43 14.44
N ASP A 24 3.07 -5.60 14.72
CA ASP A 24 3.07 -4.31 15.39
C ASP A 24 4.02 -3.28 14.74
N GLU A 25 4.58 -3.48 13.53
CA GLU A 25 5.22 -2.33 12.86
C GLU A 25 4.15 -1.26 12.59
N CYS A 26 4.30 -0.15 13.32
CA CYS A 26 3.52 1.04 13.14
C CYS A 26 4.15 1.85 12.02
N PHE A 27 3.38 2.14 10.96
CA PHE A 27 3.83 3.11 9.97
C PHE A 27 3.85 4.50 10.59
N GLU A 28 4.81 5.31 10.18
CA GLU A 28 4.95 6.71 10.59
C GLU A 28 4.49 7.65 9.47
N VAL A 29 4.23 8.90 9.83
CA VAL A 29 3.92 9.94 8.84
C VAL A 29 5.12 10.11 7.90
N SER A 30 4.84 10.16 6.60
CA SER A 30 5.80 10.21 5.48
C SER A 30 6.34 8.86 5.01
N ASP A 31 6.02 7.74 5.67
CA ASP A 31 6.36 6.41 5.15
C ASP A 31 5.72 6.17 3.79
N VAL A 32 6.51 5.66 2.84
CA VAL A 32 6.03 5.25 1.52
C VAL A 32 5.53 3.82 1.61
N VAL A 33 4.27 3.63 1.26
CA VAL A 33 3.57 2.35 1.38
C VAL A 33 2.87 1.99 0.09
N ASP A 34 2.74 0.70 -0.17
CA ASP A 34 1.75 0.18 -1.10
C ASP A 34 0.45 -0.08 -0.32
N ALA A 35 -0.65 0.51 -0.77
CA ALA A 35 -1.99 0.31 -0.23
C ALA A 35 -2.84 -0.58 -1.15
N PHE A 36 -3.51 -1.57 -0.56
CA PHE A 36 -4.40 -2.45 -1.31
C PHE A 36 -5.77 -1.79 -1.54
N HIS A 37 -6.06 -1.43 -2.79
CA HIS A 37 -7.27 -0.71 -3.19
C HIS A 37 -7.71 -1.15 -4.60
N LEU A 38 -9.02 -1.29 -4.84
CA LEU A 38 -9.59 -1.70 -6.14
C LEU A 38 -8.89 -2.93 -6.75
N ASP A 39 -8.68 -3.96 -5.94
CA ASP A 39 -8.02 -5.23 -6.33
C ASP A 39 -6.56 -5.07 -6.81
N GLY A 40 -5.87 -3.99 -6.42
CA GLY A 40 -4.48 -3.71 -6.76
C GLY A 40 -3.69 -3.06 -5.62
N TRP A 41 -2.36 -3.01 -5.76
CA TRP A 41 -1.47 -2.30 -4.85
C TRP A 41 -1.08 -0.94 -5.45
N TRP A 42 -1.34 0.13 -4.70
CA TRP A 42 -1.14 1.52 -5.12
C TRP A 42 -0.14 2.19 -4.20
N THR A 43 0.91 2.78 -4.78
CA THR A 43 1.94 3.46 -4.02
C THR A 43 1.44 4.83 -3.55
N GLY A 44 1.58 5.10 -2.25
CA GLY A 44 1.23 6.36 -1.62
C GLY A 44 2.09 6.61 -0.38
N SER A 45 1.82 7.70 0.32
CA SER A 45 2.55 8.05 1.55
C SER A 45 1.60 8.25 2.73
N ILE A 46 1.99 7.78 3.91
CA ILE A 46 1.24 8.01 5.14
C ILE A 46 1.20 9.50 5.46
N SER A 47 0.01 10.07 5.53
CA SER A 47 -0.20 11.48 5.89
C SER A 47 -0.66 11.67 7.32
N GLN A 48 -1.26 10.65 7.93
CA GLN A 48 -1.71 10.67 9.31
C GLN A 48 -1.80 9.25 9.86
N VAL A 49 -1.41 9.10 11.13
CA VAL A 49 -1.58 7.88 11.92
C VAL A 49 -2.76 8.08 12.87
N ILE A 50 -3.69 7.12 12.91
CA ILE A 50 -4.83 7.14 13.83
C ILE A 50 -4.48 6.23 15.02
N GLU A 51 -3.97 6.87 16.09
CA GLU A 51 -3.55 6.19 17.32
C GLU A 51 -4.69 5.32 17.90
N ASN A 52 -4.32 4.20 18.52
CA ASN A 52 -5.19 3.17 19.12
C ASN A 52 -5.99 2.26 18.17
N LEU A 53 -6.08 2.56 16.87
CA LEU A 53 -6.89 1.77 15.94
C LEU A 53 -6.08 1.00 14.86
N LYS A 54 -4.76 1.14 14.81
CA LYS A 54 -3.90 0.58 13.74
C LYS A 54 -4.42 0.94 12.33
N ARG A 55 -4.89 2.18 12.17
CA ARG A 55 -5.39 2.75 10.91
C ARG A 55 -4.57 3.95 10.50
N TYR A 56 -4.46 4.15 9.21
CA TYR A 56 -3.59 5.15 8.60
C TYR A 56 -4.30 5.84 7.45
N ILE A 57 -4.05 7.13 7.27
CA ILE A 57 -4.52 7.86 6.10
C ILE A 57 -3.38 7.96 5.10
N VAL A 58 -3.53 7.30 3.96
CA VAL A 58 -2.57 7.34 2.85
C VAL A 58 -2.97 8.44 1.89
N SER A 59 -2.02 9.29 1.52
CA SER A 59 -2.16 10.28 0.46
C SER A 59 -1.64 9.74 -0.86
N PHE A 60 -2.44 9.88 -1.92
CA PHE A 60 -2.06 9.60 -3.30
C PHE A 60 -1.94 10.93 -4.05
N PRO A 61 -0.91 11.12 -4.89
CA PRO A 61 -0.68 12.39 -5.57
C PRO A 61 -1.53 12.59 -6.82
N ASP A 62 -1.90 11.52 -7.55
CA ASP A 62 -2.50 11.60 -8.89
C ASP A 62 -3.66 10.60 -9.09
N PRO A 63 -4.92 11.03 -8.91
CA PRO A 63 -5.35 12.33 -8.41
C PRO A 63 -5.05 12.52 -6.91
N PRO A 64 -5.01 13.77 -6.41
CA PRO A 64 -4.84 14.04 -4.99
C PRO A 64 -6.00 13.46 -4.19
N GLU A 65 -5.76 12.36 -3.49
CA GLU A 65 -6.76 11.67 -2.69
C GLU A 65 -6.17 11.23 -1.35
N LYS A 66 -7.01 11.20 -0.31
CA LYS A 66 -6.66 10.69 1.02
C LYS A 66 -7.66 9.63 1.43
N ILE A 67 -7.16 8.43 1.68
CA ILE A 67 -8.00 7.26 2.00
C ILE A 67 -7.48 6.61 3.28
N GLU A 68 -8.42 6.20 4.15
CA GLU A 68 -8.12 5.49 5.38
C GLU A 68 -7.99 3.97 5.14
N PHE A 69 -6.89 3.38 5.58
CA PHE A 69 -6.60 1.95 5.50
C PHE A 69 -6.31 1.36 6.87
N SER A 70 -6.61 0.07 7.05
CA SER A 70 -6.07 -0.72 8.16
C SER A 70 -4.64 -1.15 7.86
N SER A 71 -3.83 -1.38 8.90
CA SER A 71 -2.49 -1.98 8.79
C SER A 71 -2.43 -3.20 7.86
N SER A 72 -3.43 -4.08 7.91
CA SER A 72 -3.51 -5.29 7.07
C SER A 72 -3.65 -5.04 5.57
N ASN A 73 -4.02 -3.83 5.15
CA ASN A 73 -4.13 -3.43 3.75
C ASN A 73 -2.92 -2.60 3.28
N LEU A 74 -1.89 -2.48 4.10
CA LEU A 74 -0.69 -1.71 3.81
C LEU A 74 0.54 -2.61 3.86
N ARG A 75 1.52 -2.29 3.03
CA ARG A 75 2.87 -2.84 3.13
C ARG A 75 3.89 -1.75 2.77
N PRO A 76 5.13 -1.83 3.28
CA PRO A 76 6.26 -1.08 2.73
C PRO A 76 6.35 -1.23 1.21
N HIS A 77 6.62 -0.12 0.51
CA HIS A 77 6.85 -0.09 -0.93
C HIS A 77 8.21 -0.70 -1.31
#